data_AF-A0A972EX40-F1
#
_entry.id   AF-A0A972EX40-F1
#
_cell.length_a   1.000
_cell.length_b   1.000
_cell.length_c   1.000
_cell.angle_alpha   90.00
_cell.angle_beta   90.00
_cell.angle_gamma   90.00
#
_symmetry.space_group_name_H-M   'P 1'
#
loop_
_entity.id
_entity.type
_entity.pdbx_description
1 polymer ?
#
loop_
_entity_poly.entity_id
_entity_poly.type
_entity_poly.pdbx_seq_one_letter_code
_entity_poly.pdbx_strand_id
1 'polypeptide(L)'
;MNIDVATTVKVILVLLGIAAIVSLTMAVKSIKAGYRLLFFQKRQLLVAHGWRLVLLALGLLLTGLVLIRFGEPMVYRYFPPSPTITQTPTVTITPTITNTPSMTYTPTITLTLSQTYTPSLPEFIQATIQTPVGPDANAIFSPLSFSDTIKDGVVTTSYSEFELPVGTLFGGFSYDRMAIGAQWTALWFYGDELICSETKAWNYAPGGYGYTDCSRPVDAWRPGIYEVRIFVGQTWKQSGTFKILGEEPLVEKIPTSMGAQAPVESAVTATPPSTP
;
A
#
# COMPACT_ATOMS: atom_id res chain seq x y z
N MET A 1 4.26 10.15 -12.48
CA MET A 1 4.07 11.61 -12.54
C MET A 1 3.65 11.95 -13.96
N ASN A 2 2.36 12.22 -14.19
CA ASN A 2 1.83 12.45 -15.53
C ASN A 2 1.95 13.95 -15.83
N ILE A 3 3.07 14.37 -16.43
CA ILE A 3 3.28 15.77 -16.79
C ILE A 3 2.49 16.03 -18.06
N ASP A 4 1.48 16.90 -17.98
CA ASP A 4 0.77 17.37 -19.16
C ASP A 4 1.69 18.31 -19.95
N VAL A 5 2.36 17.73 -20.94
CA VAL A 5 3.30 18.39 -21.84
C VAL A 5 2.61 19.53 -22.60
N ALA A 6 1.37 19.33 -23.05
CA ALA A 6 0.65 20.32 -23.83
C ALA A 6 0.30 21.55 -22.97
N THR A 7 -0.13 21.31 -21.73
CA THR A 7 -0.41 22.40 -20.78
C THR A 7 0.88 23.15 -20.40
N THR A 8 1.99 22.43 -20.21
CA THR A 8 3.28 23.05 -19.87
C THR A 8 3.79 23.97 -20.99
N VAL A 9 3.75 23.52 -22.24
CA VAL A 9 4.16 24.34 -23.40
C VAL A 9 3.29 25.60 -23.53
N LYS A 10 1.97 25.47 -23.33
CA LYS A 10 1.05 26.62 -23.38
C LYS A 10 1.36 27.66 -22.30
N VAL A 11 1.64 27.23 -21.07
CA VAL A 11 1.99 28.17 -19.97
C VAL A 11 3.29 28.94 -20.29
N ILE A 12 4.32 28.25 -20.81
CA ILE A 12 5.58 28.89 -21.20
C ILE A 12 5.34 29.94 -22.30
N LEU A 13 4.50 29.63 -23.30
CA LEU A 13 4.16 30.59 -24.36
C LEU A 13 3.45 31.84 -23.82
N VAL A 14 2.53 31.68 -22.87
CA VAL A 14 1.85 32.81 -22.22
C VAL A 14 2.85 33.69 -21.47
N LEU A 15 3.76 33.09 -20.70
CA LEU A 15 4.79 33.82 -19.95
C LEU A 15 5.76 34.57 -20.88
N LEU A 16 6.20 33.96 -21.97
CA LEU A 16 7.01 34.61 -23.00
C LEU A 16 6.29 35.81 -23.63
N GLY A 17 4.98 35.67 -23.90
CA GLY A 17 4.15 36.76 -24.41
C GLY A 17 4.08 37.94 -23.46
N ILE A 18 3.84 37.68 -22.16
CA ILE A 18 3.81 38.73 -21.12
C ILE A 18 5.17 39.43 -21.02
N ALA A 19 6.27 38.66 -20.97
CA ALA A 19 7.61 39.20 -20.90
C ALA A 19 7.96 40.08 -22.13
N ALA A 20 7.54 39.67 -23.33
CA ALA A 20 7.73 40.45 -24.54
C ALA A 20 6.96 41.78 -24.49
N ILE A 21 5.71 41.79 -24.01
CA ILE A 21 4.89 43.00 -23.87
C ILE A 21 5.52 43.96 -22.85
N VAL A 22 5.91 43.45 -21.67
CA VAL A 22 6.55 44.27 -20.63
C VAL A 22 7.85 44.89 -21.17
N SER A 23 8.70 44.10 -21.83
CA SER A 23 9.93 44.59 -22.46
C SER A 23 9.65 45.69 -23.48
N LEU A 24 8.64 45.51 -24.35
CA LEU A 24 8.27 46.50 -25.35
C LEU A 24 7.79 47.82 -24.72
N THR A 25 6.96 47.76 -23.68
CA THR A 25 6.47 48.97 -23.00
C THR A 25 7.61 49.73 -22.30
N MET A 26 8.57 49.02 -21.69
CA MET A 26 9.76 49.62 -21.09
C MET A 26 10.70 50.20 -22.15
N ALA A 27 10.84 49.54 -23.30
CA ALA A 27 11.62 50.03 -24.43
C ALA A 27 11.05 51.35 -24.97
N VAL A 28 9.74 51.43 -25.20
CA VAL A 28 9.08 52.66 -25.69
C VAL A 28 9.22 53.79 -24.68
N LYS A 29 9.04 53.51 -23.38
CA LYS A 29 9.21 54.51 -22.32
C LYS A 29 10.65 55.05 -22.26
N SER A 30 11.66 54.16 -22.34
CA SER A 30 13.07 54.56 -22.28
C SER A 30 13.51 55.37 -23.50
N ILE A 31 13.08 54.98 -24.70
CA ILE A 31 13.34 55.72 -25.95
C ILE A 31 12.68 57.10 -25.91
N LYS A 32 11.40 57.18 -25.54
CA LYS A 32 10.65 58.45 -25.45
C LYS A 32 11.25 59.39 -24.39
N ALA A 33 11.70 58.86 -23.26
CA ALA A 33 12.42 59.63 -22.24
C ALA A 33 13.77 60.14 -22.75
N GLY A 34 14.52 59.33 -23.51
CA GLY A 34 15.78 59.72 -24.13
C GLY A 34 15.66 60.91 -25.08
N TYR A 35 14.58 60.97 -25.89
CA TYR A 35 14.36 62.09 -26.82
C TYR A 35 14.05 63.43 -26.14
N ARG A 36 13.63 63.45 -24.86
CA ARG A 36 13.33 64.69 -24.13
C ARG A 36 14.53 65.31 -23.41
N LEU A 37 15.67 64.62 -23.36
CA LEU A 37 16.85 65.09 -22.64
C LEU A 37 17.79 65.89 -23.55
N LEU A 38 18.21 67.07 -23.07
CA LEU A 38 19.16 67.94 -23.77
C LEU A 38 20.61 67.41 -23.71
N PHE A 39 20.94 66.57 -22.74
CA PHE A 39 22.28 66.00 -22.56
C PHE A 39 22.54 64.80 -23.47
N PHE A 40 23.48 64.93 -24.41
CA PHE A 40 23.77 63.94 -25.45
C PHE A 40 24.17 62.55 -24.92
N GLN A 41 25.07 62.47 -23.93
CA GLN A 41 25.51 61.17 -23.37
C GLN A 41 24.37 60.42 -22.66
N LYS A 42 23.54 61.13 -21.89
CA LYS A 42 22.39 60.51 -21.20
C LYS A 42 21.31 60.05 -22.19
N ARG A 43 21.11 60.81 -23.26
CA ARG A 43 20.22 60.41 -24.37
C ARG A 43 20.72 59.14 -25.07
N GLN A 44 22.01 59.06 -25.40
CA GLN A 44 22.58 57.86 -26.03
C GLN A 44 22.45 56.61 -25.15
N LEU A 45 22.68 56.72 -23.83
CA LEU A 45 22.52 55.60 -22.90
C LEU A 45 21.07 55.09 -22.84
N LEU A 46 20.09 55.99 -22.74
CA LEU A 46 18.68 55.62 -22.67
C LEU A 46 18.16 55.03 -23.99
N VAL A 47 18.58 55.59 -25.12
CA VAL A 47 18.23 55.08 -26.45
C VAL A 47 18.87 53.71 -26.70
N ALA A 48 20.14 53.51 -26.33
CA ALA A 48 20.82 52.22 -26.47
C ALA A 48 20.18 51.15 -25.57
N HIS A 49 19.82 51.49 -24.33
CA HIS A 49 19.11 50.57 -23.44
C HIS A 49 17.73 50.20 -23.99
N GLY A 50 16.99 51.18 -24.52
CA GLY A 50 15.71 50.95 -25.19
C GLY A 50 15.83 50.01 -26.38
N TRP A 51 16.83 50.21 -27.24
CA TRP A 51 17.11 49.31 -28.36
C TRP A 51 17.48 47.89 -27.94
N ARG A 52 18.23 47.72 -26.85
CA ARG A 52 18.51 46.38 -26.28
C ARG A 52 17.23 45.68 -25.82
N LEU A 53 16.30 46.40 -25.21
CA LEU A 53 14.98 45.85 -24.82
C LEU A 53 14.11 45.49 -26.03
N VAL A 54 14.16 46.26 -27.12
CA VAL A 54 13.49 45.91 -28.39
C VAL A 54 14.06 44.62 -28.96
N LEU A 55 15.39 44.47 -29.02
CA LEU A 55 16.04 43.25 -29.49
C LEU A 55 15.69 42.05 -28.61
N LEU A 56 15.63 42.23 -27.29
CA LEU A 56 15.21 41.19 -26.36
C LEU A 56 13.76 40.77 -26.63
N ALA A 57 12.84 41.72 -26.80
CA ALA A 57 11.43 41.42 -27.10
C ALA A 57 11.28 40.65 -28.42
N LEU A 58 12.04 41.04 -29.45
CA LEU A 58 12.10 40.33 -30.73
C LEU A 58 12.61 38.90 -30.56
N GLY A 59 13.67 38.71 -29.77
CA GLY A 59 14.22 37.40 -29.44
C GLY A 59 13.20 36.51 -28.75
N LEU A 60 12.50 37.02 -27.73
CA LEU A 60 11.45 36.27 -27.02
C LEU A 60 10.30 35.85 -27.96
N LEU A 61 9.87 36.73 -28.87
CA LEU A 61 8.84 36.39 -29.87
C LEU A 61 9.32 35.30 -30.83
N LEU A 62 10.57 35.36 -31.28
CA LEU A 62 11.16 34.35 -32.16
C LEU A 62 11.25 32.99 -31.43
N THR A 63 11.71 32.97 -30.18
CA THR A 63 11.72 31.75 -29.36
C THR A 63 10.31 31.19 -29.17
N GLY A 64 9.32 32.05 -28.91
CA GLY A 64 7.91 31.64 -28.84
C GLY A 64 7.41 31.00 -30.14
N LEU A 65 7.77 31.57 -31.29
CA LEU A 65 7.39 31.03 -32.60
C LEU A 65 8.03 29.65 -32.87
N VAL A 66 9.29 29.47 -32.49
CA VAL A 66 9.97 28.16 -32.55
C VAL A 66 9.26 27.15 -31.65
N LEU A 67 8.89 27.52 -30.42
CA LEU A 67 8.15 26.65 -29.51
C LEU A 67 6.75 26.27 -30.03
N ILE A 68 6.05 27.17 -30.74
CA ILE A 68 4.76 26.84 -31.37
C ILE A 68 4.94 25.80 -32.47
N ARG A 69 6.03 25.87 -33.24
CA ARG A 69 6.27 24.96 -34.38
C ARG A 69 6.91 23.64 -33.97
N PHE A 70 7.72 23.64 -32.92
CA PHE A 70 8.56 22.49 -32.57
C PHE A 70 8.41 22.03 -31.12
N GLY A 71 7.69 22.75 -30.25
CA GLY A 71 7.61 22.48 -28.82
C GLY A 71 7.00 21.13 -28.49
N GLU A 72 5.72 20.94 -28.82
CA GLU A 72 5.01 19.67 -28.60
C GLU A 72 5.70 18.45 -29.27
N PRO A 73 6.05 18.47 -30.57
CA PRO A 73 6.62 17.29 -31.23
C PRO A 73 8.01 16.92 -30.70
N MET A 74 8.83 17.88 -30.25
CA MET A 74 10.14 17.57 -29.66
C MET A 74 10.00 16.90 -28.31
N VAL A 75 9.05 17.33 -27.47
CA VAL A 75 8.88 16.75 -26.13
C VAL A 75 8.33 15.32 -26.23
N TYR A 76 7.37 15.06 -27.12
CA TYR A 76 6.83 13.71 -27.30
C TYR A 76 7.85 12.68 -27.82
N ARG A 77 8.96 13.15 -28.39
CA ARG A 77 10.08 12.29 -28.81
C ARG A 77 10.83 11.66 -27.64
N TYR A 78 10.85 12.34 -26.49
CA TYR A 78 11.51 11.88 -25.26
C TYR A 78 10.50 11.39 -24.21
N PHE A 79 9.28 11.90 -24.25
CA PHE A 79 8.18 11.55 -23.34
C PHE A 79 6.94 11.14 -24.15
N PRO A 80 6.90 9.91 -24.69
CA PRO A 80 5.77 9.44 -25.48
C PRO A 80 4.49 9.40 -24.61
N PRO A 81 3.31 9.76 -25.17
CA PRO A 81 2.06 9.66 -24.43
C PRO A 81 1.79 8.20 -24.06
N SER A 82 1.38 7.95 -22.81
CA SER A 82 0.95 6.61 -22.40
C SER A 82 -0.26 6.17 -23.23
N PRO A 83 -0.33 4.90 -23.68
CA PRO A 83 -1.48 4.41 -24.42
C PRO A 83 -2.73 4.51 -23.55
N THR A 84 -3.75 5.21 -24.04
CA THR A 84 -5.06 5.24 -23.42
C THR A 84 -5.67 3.84 -23.52
N ILE A 85 -5.94 3.20 -22.37
CA ILE A 85 -6.60 1.89 -22.33
C ILE A 85 -8.00 2.07 -22.90
N THR A 86 -8.18 1.65 -24.14
CA THR A 86 -9.50 1.59 -24.77
C THR A 86 -10.19 0.35 -24.23
N GLN A 87 -11.13 0.55 -23.31
CA GLN A 87 -11.99 -0.53 -22.87
C GLN A 87 -12.96 -0.86 -24.00
N THR A 88 -12.60 -1.84 -24.83
CA THR A 88 -13.56 -2.46 -25.75
C THR A 88 -14.52 -3.29 -24.90
N PRO A 89 -15.83 -2.96 -24.84
CA PRO A 89 -16.78 -3.81 -24.14
C PRO A 89 -16.94 -5.11 -24.95
N THR A 90 -16.39 -6.21 -24.43
CA THR A 90 -16.71 -7.55 -24.92
C THR A 90 -18.12 -7.88 -24.44
N VAL A 91 -19.10 -7.88 -25.36
CA VAL A 91 -20.45 -8.34 -25.07
C VAL A 91 -20.41 -9.86 -24.94
N THR A 92 -20.36 -10.34 -23.70
CA THR A 92 -20.49 -11.77 -23.38
C THR A 92 -21.97 -12.15 -23.46
N ILE A 93 -22.37 -12.83 -24.53
CA ILE A 93 -23.67 -13.51 -24.60
C ILE A 93 -23.60 -14.81 -23.80
N THR A 94 -24.29 -14.86 -22.66
CA THR A 94 -24.45 -16.09 -21.88
C THR A 94 -25.51 -16.97 -22.56
N PRO A 95 -25.21 -18.21 -22.98
CA PRO A 95 -26.24 -19.10 -23.51
C PRO A 95 -27.22 -19.53 -22.40
N THR A 96 -28.51 -19.38 -22.65
CA THR A 96 -29.57 -19.88 -21.76
C THR A 96 -29.67 -21.40 -21.89
N ILE A 97 -29.22 -22.11 -20.85
CA ILE A 97 -29.35 -23.56 -20.76
C ILE A 97 -30.79 -23.90 -20.34
N THR A 98 -31.52 -24.60 -21.21
CA THR A 98 -32.82 -25.20 -20.89
C THR A 98 -32.57 -26.56 -20.22
N ASN A 99 -32.86 -26.68 -18.92
CA ASN A 99 -32.69 -27.93 -18.19
C ASN A 99 -33.91 -28.85 -18.39
N THR A 100 -33.66 -30.03 -18.97
CA THR A 100 -34.55 -31.19 -18.89
C THR A 100 -34.20 -31.97 -17.63
N PRO A 101 -35.17 -32.41 -16.79
CA PRO A 101 -34.84 -33.15 -15.57
C PRO A 101 -34.38 -34.57 -15.93
N SER A 102 -33.07 -34.83 -15.78
CA SER A 102 -32.50 -36.18 -15.79
C SER A 102 -32.11 -36.56 -14.37
N MET A 103 -32.61 -37.71 -13.93
CA MET A 103 -32.39 -38.25 -12.60
C MET A 103 -30.92 -38.59 -12.32
N THR A 104 -30.54 -38.32 -11.07
CA THR A 104 -29.66 -39.11 -10.19
C THR A 104 -28.29 -39.52 -10.71
N TYR A 105 -27.25 -38.84 -10.21
CA TYR A 105 -26.05 -39.51 -9.70
C TYR A 105 -25.57 -38.83 -8.40
N THR A 106 -25.07 -39.69 -7.51
CA THR A 106 -24.45 -39.51 -6.19
C THR A 106 -23.72 -38.17 -5.99
N PRO A 107 -23.86 -37.51 -4.82
CA PRO A 107 -23.08 -36.32 -4.52
C PRO A 107 -21.60 -36.69 -4.37
N THR A 108 -20.81 -36.47 -5.42
CA THR A 108 -19.36 -36.34 -5.26
C THR A 108 -19.13 -35.02 -4.55
N ILE A 109 -18.81 -35.09 -3.25
CA ILE A 109 -18.36 -33.95 -2.46
C ILE A 109 -17.14 -33.32 -3.15
N THR A 110 -17.40 -32.29 -3.93
CA THR A 110 -16.34 -31.43 -4.45
C THR A 110 -15.97 -30.52 -3.30
N LEU A 111 -14.79 -30.72 -2.72
CA LEU A 111 -14.22 -29.76 -1.76
C LEU A 111 -13.93 -28.47 -2.54
N THR A 112 -14.93 -27.60 -2.66
CA THR A 112 -14.69 -26.19 -2.95
C THR A 112 -13.80 -25.67 -1.84
N LEU A 113 -12.60 -25.23 -2.19
CA LEU A 113 -11.76 -24.43 -1.30
C LEU A 113 -12.56 -23.17 -0.94
N SER A 114 -13.27 -23.22 0.20
CA SER A 114 -13.95 -22.07 0.81
C SER A 114 -12.94 -21.04 1.34
N GLN A 115 -11.66 -21.39 1.35
CA GLN A 115 -10.58 -20.55 1.82
C GLN A 115 -10.20 -19.58 0.70
N THR A 116 -10.70 -18.35 0.77
CA THR A 116 -10.09 -17.25 0.04
C THR A 116 -8.76 -16.95 0.74
N TYR A 117 -7.64 -17.29 0.10
CA TYR A 117 -6.28 -17.06 0.64
C TYR A 117 -5.92 -15.57 0.79
N THR A 118 -6.81 -14.67 0.41
CA THR A 118 -6.68 -13.23 0.66
C THR A 118 -7.40 -12.90 1.97
N PRO A 119 -6.68 -12.54 3.04
CA PRO A 119 -7.33 -12.17 4.29
C PRO A 119 -8.20 -10.93 4.09
N SER A 120 -9.48 -11.02 4.43
CA SER A 120 -10.41 -9.89 4.42
C SER A 120 -10.34 -9.12 5.74
N LEU A 121 -10.51 -7.81 5.69
CA LEU A 121 -10.59 -6.96 6.88
C LEU A 121 -11.89 -7.28 7.65
N PRO A 122 -11.88 -7.47 8.98
CA PRO A 122 -13.09 -7.72 9.77
C PRO A 122 -14.12 -6.60 9.64
N GLU A 123 -15.40 -6.97 9.61
CA GLU A 123 -16.52 -6.08 9.25
C GLU A 123 -16.72 -4.90 10.22
N PHE A 124 -16.41 -5.09 11.51
CA PHE A 124 -16.47 -4.01 12.50
C PHE A 124 -15.39 -2.93 12.29
N ILE A 125 -14.25 -3.27 11.70
CA ILE A 125 -13.23 -2.29 11.31
C ILE A 125 -13.68 -1.56 10.04
N GLN A 126 -14.26 -2.27 9.07
CA GLN A 126 -14.77 -1.68 7.83
C GLN A 126 -15.79 -0.56 8.10
N ALA A 127 -16.70 -0.76 9.07
CA ALA A 127 -17.70 0.24 9.47
C ALA A 127 -17.09 1.52 10.08
N THR A 128 -15.83 1.47 10.51
CA THR A 128 -15.10 2.60 11.09
C THR A 128 -14.29 3.38 10.04
N ILE A 129 -14.18 2.87 8.81
CA ILE A 129 -13.44 3.53 7.72
C ILE A 129 -14.31 4.64 7.12
N GLN A 130 -13.99 5.89 7.45
CA GLN A 130 -14.74 7.07 7.00
C GLN A 130 -14.23 7.67 5.67
N THR A 131 -13.18 7.12 5.06
CA THR A 131 -12.52 7.73 3.91
C THR A 131 -12.96 7.12 2.57
N PRO A 132 -13.23 7.95 1.54
CA PRO A 132 -13.42 7.46 0.17
C PRO A 132 -12.13 6.79 -0.32
N VAL A 133 -12.25 5.65 -1.02
CA VAL A 133 -11.16 4.96 -1.70
C VAL A 133 -10.35 5.92 -2.58
N GLY A 134 -9.15 6.29 -2.10
CA GLY A 134 -8.18 7.18 -2.74
C GLY A 134 -6.84 6.48 -3.08
N PRO A 135 -5.73 7.21 -3.30
CA PRO A 135 -4.44 6.71 -3.84
C PRO A 135 -3.71 5.63 -2.99
N ASP A 136 -4.27 5.28 -1.84
CA ASP A 136 -3.85 4.30 -0.83
C ASP A 136 -3.55 2.89 -1.39
N ALA A 137 -4.17 2.54 -2.52
CA ALA A 137 -3.94 1.26 -3.21
C ALA A 137 -2.48 1.06 -3.68
N ASN A 138 -1.69 2.14 -3.83
CA ASN A 138 -0.31 2.05 -4.30
C ASN A 138 0.74 1.87 -3.19
N ALA A 139 0.35 1.91 -1.92
CA ALA A 139 1.27 1.70 -0.81
C ALA A 139 1.90 0.29 -0.86
N ILE A 140 3.21 0.23 -0.63
CA ILE A 140 4.02 -1.00 -0.64
C ILE A 140 4.65 -1.17 0.74
N PHE A 141 4.65 -2.40 1.26
CA PHE A 141 5.24 -2.76 2.55
C PHE A 141 6.28 -3.86 2.35
N SER A 142 7.36 -3.83 3.13
CA SER A 142 8.29 -4.95 3.23
C SER A 142 7.69 -6.12 4.01
N PRO A 143 8.29 -7.32 3.96
CA PRO A 143 7.99 -8.37 4.94
C PRO A 143 8.11 -7.84 6.37
N LEU A 144 7.25 -8.36 7.26
CA LEU A 144 7.26 -7.98 8.67
C LEU A 144 8.43 -8.65 9.38
N SER A 145 9.11 -7.89 10.24
CA SER A 145 10.04 -8.39 11.23
C SER A 145 9.41 -8.32 12.61
N PHE A 146 9.65 -9.33 13.45
CA PHE A 146 9.08 -9.38 14.81
C PHE A 146 10.15 -9.27 15.87
N SER A 147 9.88 -8.51 16.93
CA SER A 147 10.80 -8.33 18.06
C SER A 147 10.05 -8.04 19.35
N ASP A 148 10.69 -8.32 20.48
CA ASP A 148 10.28 -7.90 21.82
C ASP A 148 10.75 -6.48 22.16
N THR A 149 11.68 -5.95 21.35
CA THR A 149 12.35 -4.67 21.58
C THR A 149 12.44 -3.85 20.29
N ILE A 150 12.38 -2.52 20.44
CA ILE A 150 12.61 -1.54 19.38
C ILE A 150 13.76 -0.61 19.74
N LYS A 151 14.51 -0.15 18.75
CA LYS A 151 15.55 0.87 18.91
C LYS A 151 15.22 2.04 17.99
N ASP A 152 15.09 3.24 18.56
CA ASP A 152 14.76 4.47 17.83
C ASP A 152 13.48 4.37 16.96
N GLY A 153 12.48 3.60 17.41
CA GLY A 153 11.23 3.39 16.67
C GLY A 153 11.34 2.42 15.49
N VAL A 154 12.43 1.64 15.42
CA VAL A 154 12.65 0.64 14.37
C VAL A 154 12.94 -0.73 15.00
N VAL A 155 12.31 -1.77 14.45
CA VAL A 155 12.64 -3.16 14.78
C VAL A 155 13.97 -3.49 14.09
N THR A 156 15.03 -3.66 14.88
CA THR A 156 16.39 -3.89 14.36
C THR A 156 16.74 -5.38 14.28
N THR A 157 16.17 -6.19 15.17
CA THR A 157 16.38 -7.64 15.22
C THR A 157 15.05 -8.32 14.91
N SER A 158 15.08 -9.36 14.07
CA SER A 158 13.87 -10.11 13.72
C SER A 158 13.98 -11.52 14.28
N TYR A 159 12.97 -11.93 15.03
CA TYR A 159 12.78 -13.29 15.54
C TYR A 159 11.54 -13.91 14.89
N SER A 160 11.59 -15.22 14.64
CA SER A 160 10.42 -16.00 14.21
C SER A 160 9.78 -16.76 15.37
N GLU A 161 10.48 -16.86 16.49
CA GLU A 161 10.11 -17.65 17.67
C GLU A 161 10.36 -16.83 18.94
N PHE A 162 9.44 -16.90 19.90
CA PHE A 162 9.51 -16.23 21.20
C PHE A 162 9.21 -17.23 22.32
N GLU A 163 9.77 -17.03 23.51
CA GLU A 163 9.48 -17.87 24.68
C GLU A 163 8.66 -17.08 25.71
N LEU A 164 7.73 -17.75 26.39
CA LEU A 164 7.00 -17.14 27.51
C LEU A 164 7.95 -16.90 28.71
N PRO A 165 7.75 -15.82 29.48
CA PRO A 165 6.70 -14.80 29.37
C PRO A 165 7.03 -13.69 28.36
N VAL A 166 6.01 -13.28 27.59
CA VAL A 166 6.10 -12.16 26.63
C VAL A 166 5.15 -11.05 27.09
N GLY A 167 5.57 -9.79 27.03
CA GLY A 167 4.72 -8.65 27.40
C GLY A 167 4.18 -7.91 26.18
N THR A 168 5.08 -7.16 25.52
CA THR A 168 4.79 -6.39 24.31
C THR A 168 5.61 -6.96 23.16
N LEU A 169 4.95 -7.19 22.02
CA LEU A 169 5.60 -7.56 20.76
C LEU A 169 5.42 -6.46 19.73
N PHE A 170 6.43 -6.32 18.89
CA PHE A 170 6.50 -5.32 17.83
C PHE A 170 6.60 -6.01 16.46
N GLY A 171 5.80 -5.55 15.51
CA GLY A 171 5.88 -5.91 14.09
C GLY A 171 6.43 -4.73 13.30
N GLY A 172 7.69 -4.80 12.90
CA GLY A 172 8.39 -3.77 12.13
C GLY A 172 8.28 -4.01 10.62
N PHE A 173 8.28 -2.91 9.86
CA PHE A 173 8.23 -2.95 8.40
C PHE A 173 8.81 -1.65 7.84
N SER A 174 9.31 -1.69 6.59
CA SER A 174 9.48 -0.49 5.78
C SER A 174 8.32 -0.34 4.82
N TYR A 175 8.03 0.90 4.44
CA TYR A 175 6.95 1.23 3.53
C TYR A 175 7.38 2.29 2.51
N ASP A 176 6.69 2.31 1.38
CA ASP A 176 6.82 3.34 0.35
C ASP A 176 5.44 3.65 -0.26
N ARG A 177 5.30 4.85 -0.83
CA ARG A 177 4.09 5.36 -1.49
C ARG A 177 2.84 5.39 -0.59
N MET A 178 3.01 5.55 0.71
CA MET A 178 1.90 5.85 1.62
C MET A 178 1.37 7.27 1.35
N ALA A 179 0.05 7.40 1.22
CA ALA A 179 -0.57 8.71 1.09
C ALA A 179 -0.79 9.33 2.48
N ILE A 180 -0.54 10.63 2.61
CA ILE A 180 -0.86 11.36 3.84
C ILE A 180 -2.38 11.38 4.01
N GLY A 181 -2.86 11.03 5.21
CA GLY A 181 -4.27 10.85 5.54
C GLY A 181 -4.83 9.46 5.25
N ALA A 182 -4.07 8.58 4.58
CA ALA A 182 -4.50 7.20 4.32
C ALA A 182 -4.76 6.48 5.64
N GLN A 183 -5.87 5.76 5.77
CA GLN A 183 -6.12 4.96 6.96
C GLN A 183 -5.32 3.66 6.88
N TRP A 184 -4.42 3.43 7.83
CA TRP A 184 -3.67 2.18 7.93
C TRP A 184 -4.21 1.37 9.11
N THR A 185 -4.23 0.05 8.95
CA THR A 185 -4.70 -0.87 9.97
C THR A 185 -3.75 -2.06 10.11
N ALA A 186 -3.33 -2.36 11.34
CA ALA A 186 -2.62 -3.59 11.68
C ALA A 186 -3.49 -4.46 12.59
N LEU A 187 -3.59 -5.73 12.25
CA LEU A 187 -4.39 -6.72 12.98
C LEU A 187 -3.50 -7.87 13.41
N TRP A 188 -3.54 -8.21 14.69
CA TRP A 188 -2.81 -9.32 15.28
C TRP A 188 -3.77 -10.45 15.62
N PHE A 189 -3.49 -11.64 15.09
CA PHE A 189 -4.28 -12.84 15.27
C PHE A 189 -3.50 -13.91 16.03
N TYR A 190 -4.20 -14.66 16.87
CA TYR A 190 -3.78 -15.94 17.41
C TYR A 190 -4.69 -17.03 16.83
N GLY A 191 -4.18 -17.85 15.91
CA GLY A 191 -5.05 -18.67 15.06
C GLY A 191 -6.06 -17.78 14.33
N ASP A 192 -7.35 -17.91 14.64
CA ASP A 192 -8.44 -17.10 14.07
C ASP A 192 -8.95 -16.00 15.03
N GLU A 193 -8.42 -15.92 16.25
CA GLU A 193 -8.84 -14.93 17.25
C GLU A 193 -8.04 -13.63 17.07
N LEU A 194 -8.73 -12.49 16.86
CA LEU A 194 -8.10 -11.18 16.86
C LEU A 194 -7.77 -10.75 18.29
N ILE A 195 -6.48 -10.57 18.60
CA ILE A 195 -6.00 -10.23 19.94
C ILE A 195 -5.61 -8.76 20.11
N CYS A 196 -5.18 -8.09 19.03
CA CYS A 196 -4.85 -6.66 19.00
C CYS A 196 -5.21 -6.07 17.64
N SER A 197 -5.64 -4.81 17.65
CA SER A 197 -5.88 -4.03 16.43
C SER A 197 -5.40 -2.60 16.60
N GLU A 198 -4.72 -2.08 15.60
CA GLU A 198 -4.31 -0.70 15.52
C GLU A 198 -4.87 -0.10 14.24
N THR A 199 -5.53 1.06 14.33
CA THR A 199 -6.04 1.77 13.16
C THR A 199 -5.80 3.26 13.32
N LYS A 200 -5.02 3.85 12.40
CA LYS A 200 -4.61 5.26 12.46
C LYS A 200 -4.58 5.87 11.07
N ALA A 201 -4.86 7.17 10.99
CA ALA A 201 -4.58 7.94 9.78
C ALA A 201 -3.07 8.16 9.63
N TRP A 202 -2.57 8.01 8.41
CA TRP A 202 -1.16 8.09 8.10
C TRP A 202 -0.70 9.55 8.03
N ASN A 203 -0.01 10.03 9.04
CA ASN A 203 0.45 11.43 9.11
C ASN A 203 1.96 11.58 8.94
N TYR A 204 2.65 10.52 8.50
CA TYR A 204 4.09 10.47 8.32
C TYR A 204 4.50 10.67 6.86
N ALA A 205 5.81 10.59 6.60
CA ALA A 205 6.34 10.63 5.24
C ALA A 205 5.74 9.51 4.36
N PRO A 206 5.75 9.67 3.02
CA PRO A 206 5.28 8.63 2.10
C PRO A 206 6.10 7.34 2.11
N GLY A 207 7.35 7.40 2.58
CA GLY A 207 8.23 6.24 2.73
C GLY A 207 9.11 6.33 3.97
N GLY A 208 9.49 5.18 4.52
CA GLY A 208 10.27 5.10 5.75
C GLY A 208 10.13 3.76 6.47
N TYR A 209 10.36 3.79 7.78
CA TYR A 209 10.18 2.65 8.68
C TYR A 209 9.01 2.90 9.61
N GLY A 210 8.25 1.84 9.89
CA GLY A 210 7.12 1.86 10.79
C GLY A 210 7.09 0.59 11.63
N TYR A 211 6.29 0.62 12.69
CA TYR A 211 6.01 -0.55 13.49
C TYR A 211 4.55 -0.52 13.94
N THR A 212 4.05 -1.70 14.28
CA THR A 212 2.84 -1.89 15.08
C THR A 212 3.24 -2.62 16.35
N ASP A 213 2.55 -2.34 17.46
CA ASP A 213 2.77 -3.00 18.74
C ASP A 213 1.49 -3.67 19.24
N CYS A 214 1.67 -4.79 19.96
CA CYS A 214 0.62 -5.46 20.68
C CYS A 214 1.10 -5.70 22.11
N SER A 215 0.59 -4.90 23.04
CA SER A 215 0.89 -5.02 24.46
C SER A 215 -0.24 -5.72 25.19
N ARG A 216 0.07 -6.83 25.86
CA ARG A 216 -0.90 -7.63 26.63
C ARG A 216 -0.28 -8.09 27.95
N PRO A 217 -1.10 -8.42 28.96
CA PRO A 217 -0.60 -9.06 30.17
C PRO A 217 0.18 -10.34 29.83
N VAL A 218 1.24 -10.64 30.58
CA VAL A 218 2.12 -11.79 30.30
C VAL A 218 1.37 -13.13 30.28
N ASP A 219 0.32 -13.25 31.09
CA ASP A 219 -0.50 -14.46 31.19
C ASP A 219 -1.50 -14.62 30.02
N ALA A 220 -1.70 -13.57 29.22
CA ALA A 220 -2.63 -13.58 28.10
C ALA A 220 -2.02 -14.12 26.80
N TRP A 221 -0.69 -14.26 26.75
CA TRP A 221 0.03 -14.87 25.64
C TRP A 221 0.02 -16.39 25.78
N ARG A 222 -0.39 -17.07 24.72
CA ARG A 222 -0.48 -18.53 24.65
C ARG A 222 0.55 -19.09 23.68
N PRO A 223 1.08 -20.30 23.91
CA PRO A 223 1.89 -20.99 22.91
C PRO A 223 1.10 -21.21 21.62
N GLY A 224 1.76 -21.07 20.47
CA GLY A 224 1.13 -21.26 19.16
C GLY A 224 1.61 -20.27 18.10
N ILE A 225 0.90 -20.28 16.96
CA ILE A 225 1.22 -19.43 15.80
C ILE A 225 0.36 -18.17 15.86
N TYR A 226 1.01 -17.04 15.66
CA TYR A 226 0.40 -15.73 15.55
C TYR A 226 0.62 -15.19 14.14
N GLU A 227 -0.34 -14.42 13.66
CA GLU A 227 -0.28 -13.76 12.36
C GLU A 227 -0.58 -12.28 12.51
N VAL A 228 0.24 -11.44 11.89
CA VAL A 228 0.01 -10.01 11.79
C VAL A 228 -0.30 -9.65 10.35
N ARG A 229 -1.38 -8.91 10.14
CA ARG A 229 -1.88 -8.50 8.82
C ARG A 229 -1.97 -6.98 8.75
N ILE A 230 -1.41 -6.42 7.70
CA ILE A 230 -1.40 -4.98 7.42
C ILE A 230 -2.35 -4.68 6.27
N PHE A 231 -3.23 -3.70 6.50
CA PHE A 231 -4.17 -3.15 5.55
C PHE A 231 -3.95 -1.65 5.39
N VAL A 232 -4.24 -1.15 4.19
CA VAL A 232 -4.41 0.29 3.96
C VAL A 232 -5.79 0.49 3.32
N GLY A 233 -6.63 1.26 3.99
CA GLY A 233 -8.07 1.27 3.77
C GLY A 233 -8.62 -0.15 3.90
N GLN A 234 -9.25 -0.64 2.84
CA GLN A 234 -9.80 -2.00 2.76
C GLN A 234 -8.86 -2.99 2.04
N THR A 235 -7.70 -2.52 1.56
CA THR A 235 -6.80 -3.35 0.75
C THR A 235 -5.75 -4.00 1.63
N TRP A 236 -5.68 -5.34 1.59
CA TRP A 236 -4.58 -6.09 2.20
C TRP A 236 -3.26 -5.76 1.51
N LYS A 237 -2.19 -5.55 2.29
CA LYS A 237 -0.86 -5.21 1.79
C LYS A 237 0.18 -6.27 2.07
N GLN A 238 0.23 -6.75 3.30
CA GLN A 238 1.26 -7.67 3.75
C GLN A 238 0.79 -8.44 4.99
N SER A 239 1.31 -9.66 5.18
CA SER A 239 1.22 -10.37 6.45
C SER A 239 2.55 -11.00 6.84
N GLY A 240 2.67 -11.40 8.10
CA GLY A 240 3.80 -12.14 8.65
C GLY A 240 3.36 -12.99 9.84
N THR A 241 4.07 -14.08 10.09
CA THR A 241 3.75 -15.02 11.16
C THR A 241 4.94 -15.21 12.08
N PHE A 242 4.68 -15.41 13.38
CA PHE A 242 5.67 -15.83 14.36
C PHE A 242 5.07 -16.88 15.29
N LYS A 243 5.93 -17.60 16.01
CA LYS A 243 5.53 -18.65 16.94
C LYS A 243 5.92 -18.26 18.37
N ILE A 244 5.01 -18.45 19.32
CA ILE A 244 5.38 -18.47 20.73
C ILE A 244 5.58 -19.92 21.15
N LEU A 245 6.79 -20.23 21.57
CA LEU A 245 7.18 -21.50 22.16
C LEU A 245 6.61 -21.57 23.58
N GLY A 246 6.09 -22.74 23.88
CA GLY A 246 5.73 -23.17 25.22
C GLY A 246 5.47 -24.66 25.16
N GLU A 247 5.47 -25.30 26.32
CA GLU A 247 4.96 -26.65 26.43
C GLU A 247 3.49 -26.60 25.99
N GLU A 248 3.21 -27.27 24.87
CA GLU A 248 1.85 -27.61 24.47
C GLU A 248 1.19 -28.16 25.73
N PRO A 249 0.06 -27.62 26.23
CA PRO A 249 -0.61 -28.23 27.36
C PRO A 249 -0.80 -29.68 26.96
N LEU A 250 -0.14 -30.58 27.69
CA LEU A 250 -0.23 -32.00 27.44
C LEU A 250 -1.72 -32.31 27.43
N VAL A 251 -2.29 -32.45 26.23
CA VAL A 251 -3.56 -33.13 26.07
C VAL A 251 -3.17 -34.54 26.44
N GLU A 252 -3.27 -34.82 27.74
CA GLU A 252 -3.31 -36.15 28.28
C GLU A 252 -4.51 -36.79 27.58
N LYS A 253 -4.24 -37.37 26.40
CA LYS A 253 -5.07 -38.38 25.80
C LYS A 253 -5.03 -39.51 26.82
N ILE A 254 -5.91 -39.43 27.81
CA ILE A 254 -6.28 -40.55 28.66
C ILE A 254 -6.62 -41.67 27.68
N PRO A 255 -5.81 -42.73 27.56
CA PRO A 255 -6.32 -43.93 26.93
C PRO A 255 -7.27 -44.57 27.94
N THR A 256 -8.26 -45.29 27.42
CA THR A 256 -9.05 -46.31 28.13
C THR A 256 -10.47 -45.91 28.49
N SER A 257 -11.38 -46.26 27.59
CA SER A 257 -12.68 -46.86 27.84
C SER A 257 -13.29 -47.13 26.46
N MET A 258 -13.84 -48.28 26.05
CA MET A 258 -14.17 -49.57 26.66
C MET A 258 -14.80 -50.40 25.52
N GLY A 259 -14.58 -51.72 25.46
CA GLY A 259 -15.55 -52.63 24.84
C GLY A 259 -15.02 -53.84 24.06
N ALA A 260 -15.60 -55.01 24.41
CA ALA A 260 -15.54 -56.33 23.78
C ALA A 260 -14.30 -57.20 24.14
N GLN A 261 -14.40 -58.43 24.63
CA GLN A 261 -15.52 -59.36 24.83
C GLN A 261 -15.02 -60.47 25.77
N ALA A 262 -15.85 -60.92 26.71
CA ALA A 262 -15.65 -62.20 27.38
C ALA A 262 -16.28 -63.32 26.53
N PRO A 263 -15.64 -64.50 26.44
CA PRO A 263 -16.36 -65.74 26.50
C PRO A 263 -15.95 -66.56 27.73
N VAL A 264 -16.97 -67.23 28.26
CA VAL A 264 -17.00 -68.11 29.43
C VAL A 264 -15.98 -69.24 29.31
N GLU A 265 -15.15 -69.45 30.33
CA GLU A 265 -14.47 -70.73 30.53
C GLU A 265 -14.63 -71.19 31.99
N SER A 266 -14.97 -72.47 32.10
CA SER A 266 -15.61 -73.14 33.22
C SER A 266 -14.72 -73.27 34.46
N ALA A 267 -15.34 -73.13 35.62
CA ALA A 267 -14.78 -73.48 36.91
C ALA A 267 -14.53 -74.99 37.03
N VAL A 268 -13.32 -75.38 37.48
CA VAL A 268 -13.07 -76.66 38.15
C VAL A 268 -12.31 -76.40 39.45
N THR A 269 -12.80 -77.06 40.48
CA THR A 269 -12.65 -76.91 41.93
C THR A 269 -11.28 -77.36 42.52
N ALA A 270 -10.72 -76.48 43.37
CA ALA A 270 -10.03 -76.66 44.68
C ALA A 270 -9.17 -77.91 45.04
N THR A 271 -7.86 -77.65 45.30
CA THR A 271 -6.95 -77.99 46.47
C THR A 271 -6.79 -79.46 46.95
N PRO A 272 -5.76 -79.90 47.75
CA PRO A 272 -4.59 -79.22 48.36
C PRO A 272 -3.25 -80.05 48.28
N PRO A 273 -2.14 -79.68 48.97
CA PRO A 273 -0.80 -80.28 48.79
C PRO A 273 -0.45 -81.37 49.83
N SER A 274 0.47 -82.27 49.49
CA SER A 274 1.29 -83.02 50.45
C SER A 274 2.46 -83.75 49.78
N THR A 275 3.68 -83.52 50.29
CA THR A 275 4.94 -84.28 50.16
C THR A 275 4.80 -85.71 50.76
N PRO A 276 5.76 -86.66 50.69
CA PRO A 276 7.24 -86.53 50.67
C PRO A 276 7.92 -86.85 49.34
#